data_AF-A0A2S8G6B3-F1
#
_entry.id   AF-A0A2S8G6B3-F1
#
_cell.length_a   1.000
_cell.length_b   1.000
_cell.length_c   1.000
_cell.angle_alpha   90.00
_cell.angle_beta   90.00
_cell.angle_gamma   90.00
#
_symmetry.space_group_name_H-M   'P 1'
#
loop_
_entity.id
_entity.type
_entity.pdbx_description
1 polymer ?
#
loop_
_entity_poly.entity_id
_entity_poly.type
_entity_poly.pdbx_seq_one_letter_code
_entity_poly.pdbx_strand_id
1 'polypeptide(L)'
;MLAVLKMSRRNATNSNSSVLGRYGIGSDSTLSGRIHCHEDVATAPLILRYLTLTGNPRMNPTNIPFAIKEWDVVCEALRAGEQHLLLRKGGIREQDDQFRAEHDAFWFWPTRFHQTPDQLSPAGRKLLDQMQAKHVGGNRFGVDLLAEVQQVRYVTSATKLAEFAPLHILSPDTVRMRFHYRDPGVYLFLIRVYAAPRPKLYVETPEIAGCKSWIELPDPPSTADLQPVVSDEEFAAAQEKFAALLA
;
A
#
# COMPACT_ATOMS: atom_id res chain seq x y z
N MET A 1 40.56 -26.98 39.39
CA MET A 1 39.52 -27.18 40.43
C MET A 1 38.24 -26.54 39.88
N LEU A 2 37.57 -27.12 38.88
CA LEU A 2 36.68 -28.29 38.85
C LEU A 2 35.34 -28.08 39.59
N ALA A 3 34.26 -28.37 38.85
CA ALA A 3 32.87 -28.71 39.23
C ALA A 3 31.81 -27.58 39.25
N VAL A 4 30.54 -27.74 38.83
CA VAL A 4 29.78 -28.63 37.90
C VAL A 4 28.30 -28.15 37.91
N LEU A 5 27.61 -28.37 36.79
CA LEU A 5 26.16 -28.31 36.47
C LEU A 5 25.11 -28.42 37.60
N LYS A 6 23.94 -27.80 37.37
CA LYS A 6 22.65 -28.53 37.27
C LYS A 6 21.54 -27.76 36.54
N MET A 7 21.03 -28.40 35.47
CA MET A 7 19.76 -28.14 34.80
C MET A 7 18.57 -28.59 35.67
N SER A 8 17.41 -27.95 35.51
CA SER A 8 16.12 -28.44 36.02
C SER A 8 15.15 -28.63 34.86
N ARG A 9 14.67 -29.87 34.68
CA ARG A 9 13.61 -30.28 33.76
C ARG A 9 12.27 -30.26 34.51
N ARG A 10 11.18 -29.93 33.82
CA ARG A 10 9.84 -30.45 34.13
C ARG A 10 9.21 -30.97 32.84
N ASN A 11 8.92 -32.27 32.82
CA ASN A 11 7.98 -32.92 31.91
C ASN A 11 6.63 -33.00 32.63
N ALA A 12 5.55 -32.81 31.89
CA ALA A 12 4.21 -33.28 32.25
C ALA A 12 3.60 -34.03 31.05
N THR A 13 2.86 -35.07 31.40
CA THR A 13 2.43 -36.22 30.62
C THR A 13 0.97 -36.13 30.16
N ASN A 14 0.58 -37.15 29.37
CA ASN A 14 -0.78 -37.68 29.07
C ASN A 14 -1.53 -37.09 27.87
N SER A 15 -2.36 -37.81 27.11
CA SER A 15 -2.56 -39.24 26.75
C SER A 15 -3.89 -39.27 25.98
N ASN A 16 -4.01 -39.99 24.86
CA ASN A 16 -5.21 -40.70 24.34
C ASN A 16 -4.98 -41.10 22.88
N SER A 17 -4.93 -42.38 22.51
CA SER A 17 -6.02 -43.40 22.50
C SER A 17 -6.94 -43.25 21.29
N SER A 18 -6.84 -44.22 20.39
CA SER A 18 -7.64 -44.47 19.19
C SER A 18 -8.93 -45.23 19.52
N VAL A 19 -10.08 -44.85 18.95
CA VAL A 19 -11.25 -45.74 18.81
C VAL A 19 -12.03 -45.43 17.52
N LEU A 20 -12.31 -46.49 16.76
CA LEU A 20 -13.19 -46.61 15.60
C LEU A 20 -14.68 -46.40 15.94
N GLY A 21 -15.45 -45.84 15.00
CA GLY A 21 -16.92 -45.85 15.04
C GLY A 21 -17.53 -45.75 13.64
N ARG A 22 -18.09 -46.86 13.15
CA ARG A 22 -18.98 -46.97 11.97
C ARG A 22 -20.44 -46.66 12.37
N TYR A 23 -21.31 -46.68 11.35
CA TYR A 23 -22.79 -46.56 11.30
C TYR A 23 -23.30 -45.16 10.94
N GLY A 24 -24.23 -44.94 10.00
CA GLY A 24 -25.09 -45.86 9.25
C GLY A 24 -25.82 -45.12 8.13
N ILE A 25 -26.45 -45.92 7.28
CA ILE A 25 -27.09 -45.60 6.00
C ILE A 25 -28.53 -45.09 6.29
N GLY A 26 -28.98 -44.06 5.58
CA GLY A 26 -30.37 -43.58 5.60
C GLY A 26 -30.75 -43.03 4.23
N SER A 27 -31.75 -43.68 3.64
CA SER A 27 -32.23 -43.58 2.26
C SER A 27 -33.22 -42.44 2.01
N ASP A 28 -33.34 -42.11 0.72
CA ASP A 28 -34.50 -41.55 0.01
C ASP A 28 -34.98 -40.12 0.33
N SER A 29 -34.84 -39.23 -0.66
CA SER A 29 -35.98 -38.87 -1.50
C SER A 29 -35.60 -37.82 -2.55
N THR A 30 -36.21 -38.02 -3.71
CA THR A 30 -36.14 -37.24 -4.95
C THR A 30 -36.53 -35.78 -4.77
N LEU A 31 -35.72 -34.85 -5.29
CA LEU A 31 -36.24 -33.59 -5.86
C LEU A 31 -35.36 -33.14 -7.02
N SER A 32 -35.98 -33.25 -8.19
CA SER A 32 -35.60 -32.64 -9.46
C SER A 32 -35.34 -31.14 -9.28
N GLY A 33 -34.19 -30.68 -9.78
CA GLY A 33 -33.87 -29.25 -9.83
C GLY A 33 -32.69 -29.01 -10.76
N ARG A 34 -32.99 -28.77 -12.04
CA ARG A 34 -32.03 -28.21 -13.00
C ARG A 34 -31.47 -26.91 -12.44
N ILE A 35 -30.19 -26.89 -12.08
CA ILE A 35 -29.47 -25.63 -11.88
C ILE A 35 -29.21 -25.07 -13.28
N HIS A 36 -30.07 -24.15 -13.71
CA HIS A 36 -29.69 -23.21 -14.76
C HIS A 36 -28.65 -22.28 -14.17
N CYS A 37 -27.45 -22.27 -14.74
CA CYS A 37 -26.49 -21.18 -14.55
C CYS A 37 -27.09 -19.94 -15.22
N HIS A 38 -27.84 -19.14 -14.47
CA HIS A 38 -28.13 -17.77 -14.88
C HIS A 38 -26.91 -16.93 -14.49
N GLU A 39 -26.19 -16.49 -15.53
CA GLU A 39 -25.30 -15.33 -15.47
C GLU A 39 -26.15 -14.09 -15.13
N ASP A 40 -26.24 -13.75 -13.85
CA ASP A 40 -26.65 -12.42 -13.42
C ASP A 40 -25.45 -11.76 -12.74
N VAL A 41 -24.46 -11.40 -13.56
CA VAL A 41 -23.49 -10.36 -13.21
C VAL A 41 -24.28 -9.05 -13.23
N ALA A 42 -24.89 -8.72 -12.10
CA ALA A 42 -25.45 -7.40 -11.87
C ALA A 42 -24.32 -6.38 -12.00
N THR A 43 -24.29 -5.69 -13.14
CA THR A 43 -23.53 -4.49 -13.42
C THR A 43 -23.97 -3.39 -12.44
N ALA A 44 -23.41 -3.42 -11.24
CA ALA A 44 -23.40 -2.24 -10.38
C ALA A 44 -22.69 -1.13 -11.16
N PRO A 45 -23.30 0.06 -11.33
CA PRO A 45 -22.66 1.15 -12.02
C PRO A 45 -21.32 1.43 -11.32
N LEU A 46 -20.26 1.59 -12.11
CA LEU A 46 -18.98 2.13 -11.63
C LEU A 46 -19.30 3.43 -10.91
N ILE A 47 -19.31 3.44 -9.57
CA ILE A 47 -19.41 4.67 -8.80
C ILE A 47 -18.03 5.32 -8.88
N LEU A 48 -17.76 5.97 -10.01
CA LEU A 48 -16.63 6.86 -10.21
C LEU A 48 -16.92 8.15 -9.43
N ARG A 49 -16.81 8.10 -8.09
CA ARG A 49 -16.92 9.31 -7.27
C ARG A 49 -15.72 10.21 -7.57
N TYR A 50 -16.01 11.30 -8.26
CA TYR A 50 -15.04 12.25 -8.79
C TYR A 50 -14.78 13.33 -7.73
N LEU A 51 -13.51 13.53 -7.39
CA LEU A 51 -13.03 14.72 -6.70
C LEU A 51 -11.93 15.31 -7.56
N THR A 52 -12.20 16.44 -8.19
CA THR A 52 -11.14 17.36 -8.59
C THR A 52 -10.95 18.29 -7.41
N LEU A 53 -9.73 18.33 -6.89
CA LEU A 53 -9.31 19.43 -6.04
C LEU A 53 -9.33 20.69 -6.92
N THR A 54 -10.50 21.33 -6.99
CA THR A 54 -10.65 22.61 -7.67
C THR A 54 -10.07 23.66 -6.75
N GLY A 55 -8.88 24.12 -7.12
CA GLY A 55 -8.05 25.00 -6.31
C GLY A 55 -6.69 24.34 -6.17
N ASN A 56 -5.69 24.93 -6.80
CA ASN A 56 -4.29 24.64 -6.54
C ASN A 56 -3.86 25.58 -5.39
N PRO A 57 -3.95 25.18 -4.12
CA PRO A 57 -3.13 25.83 -3.11
C PRO A 57 -1.71 25.34 -3.39
N ARG A 58 -0.90 26.18 -4.05
CA ARG A 58 0.55 26.04 -3.98
C ARG A 58 0.90 25.66 -2.55
N MET A 59 1.53 24.50 -2.36
CA MET A 59 1.95 23.95 -1.07
C MET A 59 2.45 25.07 -0.16
N ASN A 60 1.64 25.44 0.85
CA ASN A 60 2.02 26.44 1.83
C ASN A 60 1.69 26.06 3.30
N PRO A 61 1.91 24.81 3.73
CA PRO A 61 2.35 24.54 5.09
C PRO A 61 3.89 24.52 5.10
N THR A 62 4.50 25.45 5.83
CA THR A 62 5.92 25.39 6.21
C THR A 62 6.23 24.21 7.14
N ASN A 63 5.21 23.45 7.56
CA ASN A 63 5.32 22.32 8.47
C ASN A 63 4.30 21.23 8.10
N ILE A 64 4.75 20.14 7.48
CA ILE A 64 3.93 18.96 7.17
C ILE A 64 4.39 17.83 8.10
N PRO A 65 3.69 17.57 9.22
CA PRO A 65 4.14 16.61 10.23
C PRO A 65 3.73 15.17 9.89
N PHE A 66 3.07 14.92 8.77
CA PHE A 66 2.53 13.60 8.47
C PHE A 66 3.44 12.84 7.53
N ALA A 67 3.65 11.56 7.83
CA ALA A 67 4.30 10.63 6.92
C ALA A 67 3.46 9.35 6.77
N ILE A 68 3.49 8.80 5.56
CA ILE A 68 2.95 7.47 5.28
C ILE A 68 4.11 6.48 5.16
N LYS A 69 3.96 5.31 5.76
CA LYS A 69 4.85 4.20 5.49
C LYS A 69 4.56 3.61 4.14
N GLU A 70 5.60 3.48 3.33
CA GLU A 70 5.52 2.83 2.04
C GLU A 70 6.80 2.05 1.78
N TRP A 71 6.71 1.03 0.94
CA TRP A 71 7.83 0.19 0.57
C TRP A 71 9.00 1.03 0.02
N ASP A 72 10.20 0.74 0.51
CA ASP A 72 11.45 1.42 0.13
C ASP A 72 11.62 1.42 -1.40
N VAL A 73 11.30 0.30 -2.06
CA VAL A 73 11.35 0.20 -3.53
C VAL A 73 10.30 1.06 -4.24
N VAL A 74 9.13 1.27 -3.62
CA VAL A 74 8.12 2.19 -4.15
C VAL A 74 8.59 3.63 -3.99
N CYS A 75 9.22 3.96 -2.85
CA CYS A 75 9.85 5.27 -2.64
C CYS A 75 10.94 5.55 -3.69
N GLU A 76 11.75 4.54 -4.05
CA GLU A 76 12.75 4.68 -5.10
C GLU A 76 12.11 4.86 -6.49
N ALA A 77 11.04 4.13 -6.81
CA ALA A 77 10.31 4.32 -8.07
C ALA A 77 9.68 5.72 -8.18
N LEU A 78 9.16 6.23 -7.05
CA LEU A 78 8.67 7.61 -6.94
C LEU A 78 9.80 8.62 -7.15
N ARG A 79 10.98 8.39 -6.55
CA ARG A 79 12.18 9.24 -6.73
C ARG A 79 12.73 9.21 -8.16
N ALA A 80 12.61 8.09 -8.84
CA ALA A 80 13.04 7.94 -10.23
C ALA A 80 12.05 8.57 -11.22
N GLY A 81 10.88 9.03 -10.76
CA GLY A 81 9.80 9.50 -11.64
C GLY A 81 9.09 8.38 -12.41
N GLU A 82 9.34 7.12 -12.06
CA GLU A 82 8.76 5.96 -12.74
C GLU A 82 7.33 5.65 -12.26
N GLN A 83 6.95 6.17 -11.09
CA GLN A 83 5.63 5.95 -10.48
C GLN A 83 5.05 7.27 -9.97
N HIS A 84 3.73 7.44 -10.12
CA HIS A 84 2.95 8.57 -9.57
C HIS A 84 1.64 8.13 -8.92
N LEU A 85 1.41 6.82 -8.79
CA LEU A 85 0.16 6.26 -8.32
C LEU A 85 0.37 5.43 -7.05
N LEU A 86 -0.41 5.70 -6.00
CA LEU A 86 -0.48 4.83 -4.82
C LEU A 86 -1.82 4.09 -4.77
N LEU A 87 -1.78 2.81 -4.39
CA LEU A 87 -2.96 1.96 -4.19
C LEU A 87 -3.19 1.78 -2.68
N ARG A 88 -4.30 2.32 -2.17
CA ARG A 88 -4.57 2.45 -0.73
C ARG A 88 -5.95 1.95 -0.33
N LYS A 89 -6.05 1.42 0.88
CA LYS A 89 -7.31 0.98 1.52
C LYS A 89 -7.76 1.83 2.70
N GLY A 90 -6.84 2.57 3.32
CA GLY A 90 -7.10 3.45 4.46
C GLY A 90 -6.18 4.66 4.42
N GLY A 91 -6.38 5.61 5.33
CA GLY A 91 -5.81 6.95 5.21
C GLY A 91 -6.69 7.93 4.45
N ILE A 92 -8.00 7.80 4.65
CA ILE A 92 -9.02 8.59 3.99
C ILE A 92 -9.98 9.11 5.05
N ARG A 93 -10.45 10.34 4.88
CA ARG A 93 -11.53 10.92 5.66
C ARG A 93 -12.81 10.92 4.84
N GLU A 94 -13.91 10.56 5.48
CA GLU A 94 -15.26 10.75 4.95
C GLU A 94 -15.83 12.04 5.55
N GLN A 95 -16.07 13.05 4.72
CA GLN A 95 -16.78 14.28 5.10
C GLN A 95 -17.79 14.62 4.01
N ASP A 96 -19.04 14.90 4.39
CA ASP A 96 -20.12 15.28 3.46
C ASP A 96 -20.29 14.31 2.27
N ASP A 97 -20.23 12.99 2.53
CA ASP A 97 -20.24 11.92 1.52
C ASP A 97 -19.12 11.99 0.47
N GLN A 98 -18.08 12.80 0.71
CA GLN A 98 -16.90 12.96 -0.12
C GLN A 98 -15.67 12.32 0.54
N PHE A 99 -14.95 11.50 -0.24
CA PHE A 99 -13.75 10.80 0.22
C PHE A 99 -12.50 11.64 -0.05
N ARG A 100 -11.83 12.12 0.99
CA ARG A 100 -10.56 12.84 0.83
C ARG A 100 -9.40 12.01 1.37
N ALA A 101 -8.21 12.21 0.81
CA ALA A 101 -7.00 11.78 1.48
C ALA A 101 -7.03 12.32 2.91
N GLU A 102 -6.52 11.56 3.87
CA GLU A 102 -6.40 12.08 5.23
C GLU A 102 -5.56 13.36 5.20
N HIS A 103 -4.46 13.37 4.46
CA HIS A 103 -3.65 14.57 4.28
C HIS A 103 -3.47 14.86 2.79
N ASP A 104 -3.63 16.13 2.40
CA ASP A 104 -3.42 16.59 1.02
C ASP A 104 -1.93 16.59 0.64
N ALA A 105 -1.03 16.60 1.63
CA ALA A 105 0.39 16.39 1.45
C ALA A 105 1.00 15.63 2.63
N PHE A 106 2.01 14.80 2.35
CA PHE A 106 2.66 13.96 3.35
C PHE A 106 4.04 13.48 2.91
N TRP A 107 4.91 13.19 3.87
CA TRP A 107 6.21 12.59 3.64
C TRP A 107 6.12 11.07 3.47
N PHE A 108 7.14 10.46 2.88
CA PHE A 108 7.30 9.01 2.87
C PHE A 108 8.24 8.54 3.96
N TRP A 109 7.78 7.61 4.79
CA TRP A 109 8.62 6.81 5.67
C TRP A 109 8.96 5.50 4.95
N PRO A 110 10.18 5.34 4.41
CA PRO A 110 10.54 4.14 3.68
C PRO A 110 10.60 2.95 4.64
N THR A 111 9.89 1.86 4.32
CA THR A 111 9.91 0.62 5.10
C THR A 111 10.18 -0.58 4.20
N ARG A 112 10.79 -1.63 4.77
CA ARG A 112 10.96 -2.92 4.10
C ARG A 112 10.03 -3.99 4.68
N PHE A 113 9.14 -3.59 5.58
CA PHE A 113 8.20 -4.50 6.22
C PHE A 113 7.29 -5.14 5.17
N HIS A 114 7.31 -6.47 5.11
CA HIS A 114 6.59 -7.29 4.13
C HIS A 114 6.90 -7.00 2.65
N GLN A 115 8.00 -6.31 2.33
CA GLN A 115 8.41 -6.07 0.95
C GLN A 115 9.16 -7.31 0.42
N THR A 116 8.62 -7.98 -0.60
CA THR A 116 9.26 -9.14 -1.22
C THR A 116 9.28 -9.03 -2.76
N PRO A 117 10.27 -9.61 -3.46
CA PRO A 117 10.38 -9.49 -4.92
C PRO A 117 9.15 -10.00 -5.70
N ASP A 118 8.45 -11.02 -5.20
CA ASP A 118 7.24 -11.59 -5.80
C ASP A 118 6.04 -10.61 -5.80
N GLN A 119 6.06 -9.61 -4.92
CA GLN A 119 5.04 -8.57 -4.85
C GLN A 119 5.23 -7.45 -5.88
N LEU A 120 6.31 -7.50 -6.66
CA LEU A 120 6.69 -6.46 -7.61
C LEU A 120 6.54 -6.94 -9.05
N SER A 121 6.23 -6.00 -9.94
CA SER A 121 6.32 -6.20 -11.39
C SER A 121 7.77 -6.48 -11.80
N PRO A 122 8.03 -6.96 -13.03
CA PRO A 122 9.40 -7.12 -13.52
C PRO A 122 10.26 -5.86 -13.39
N ALA A 123 9.68 -4.68 -13.63
CA ALA A 123 10.36 -3.40 -13.46
C ALA A 123 10.70 -3.12 -11.99
N GLY A 124 9.74 -3.33 -11.08
CA GLY A 124 9.97 -3.16 -9.64
C GLY A 124 11.03 -4.12 -9.09
N ARG A 125 11.09 -5.37 -9.58
CA ARG A 125 12.14 -6.32 -9.19
C ARG A 125 13.52 -5.84 -9.63
N LYS A 126 13.65 -5.39 -10.88
CA LYS A 126 14.91 -4.83 -11.39
C LYS A 126 15.37 -3.64 -10.53
N LEU A 127 14.45 -2.76 -10.14
CA LEU A 127 14.76 -1.64 -9.27
C LEU A 127 15.19 -2.11 -7.87
N LEU A 128 14.48 -3.08 -7.28
CA LEU A 128 14.85 -3.67 -5.99
C LEU A 128 16.27 -4.26 -6.01
N ASP A 129 16.64 -4.97 -7.09
CA ASP A 129 17.98 -5.56 -7.24
C ASP A 129 19.07 -4.48 -7.32
N GLN A 130 18.78 -3.34 -7.96
CA GLN A 130 19.70 -2.19 -8.00
C GLN A 130 19.88 -1.53 -6.63
N MET A 131 18.86 -1.58 -5.78
CA MET A 131 18.91 -1.03 -4.42
C MET A 131 19.69 -1.90 -3.44
N GLN A 132 19.69 -3.23 -3.61
CA GLN A 132 20.32 -4.18 -2.68
C GLN A 132 21.81 -3.90 -2.42
N ALA A 133 22.51 -3.26 -3.37
CA ALA A 133 23.92 -2.85 -3.19
C ALA A 133 24.13 -1.67 -2.23
N LYS A 134 23.08 -0.93 -1.85
CA LYS A 134 23.17 0.34 -1.09
C LYS A 134 22.75 0.23 0.38
N HIS A 135 22.37 -0.95 0.86
CA HIS A 135 21.70 -1.07 2.15
C HIS A 135 22.61 -1.53 3.29
N VAL A 136 22.69 -0.68 4.32
CA VAL A 136 23.18 -1.04 5.65
C VAL A 136 21.95 -1.25 6.52
N GLY A 137 21.82 -2.41 7.17
CA GLY A 137 20.74 -2.66 8.13
C GLY A 137 20.73 -1.64 9.28
N GLY A 138 19.62 -1.54 10.00
CA GLY A 138 19.49 -0.64 11.15
C GLY A 138 18.08 -0.08 11.31
N ASN A 139 17.93 0.81 12.29
CA ASN A 139 16.67 1.49 12.61
C ASN A 139 16.71 2.98 12.25
N ARG A 140 17.61 3.39 11.35
CA ARG A 140 17.72 4.78 10.89
C ARG A 140 17.12 4.90 9.50
N PHE A 141 16.19 5.84 9.35
CA PHE A 141 15.43 6.03 8.11
C PHE A 141 15.58 7.49 7.65
N GLY A 142 15.89 7.66 6.36
CA GLY A 142 15.93 8.97 5.73
C GLY A 142 14.56 9.32 5.15
N VAL A 143 14.07 10.50 5.51
CA VAL A 143 12.82 11.06 4.96
C VAL A 143 13.17 12.32 4.18
N ASP A 144 12.89 12.30 2.89
CA ASP A 144 13.15 13.38 1.93
C ASP A 144 12.15 13.44 0.77
N LEU A 145 11.29 12.45 0.58
CA LEU A 145 10.24 12.52 -0.43
C LEU A 145 8.93 12.99 0.19
N LEU A 146 8.33 13.97 -0.47
CA LEU A 146 7.04 14.52 -0.14
C LEU A 146 6.08 14.29 -1.31
N ALA A 147 4.88 13.80 -1.02
CA ALA A 147 3.79 13.75 -1.98
C ALA A 147 2.80 14.87 -1.71
N GLU A 148 2.33 15.48 -2.79
CA GLU A 148 1.10 16.28 -2.84
C GLU A 148 0.04 15.47 -3.60
N VAL A 149 -1.11 15.25 -2.98
CA VAL A 149 -2.22 14.50 -3.57
C VAL A 149 -2.94 15.38 -4.59
N GLN A 150 -2.92 14.96 -5.85
CA GLN A 150 -3.56 15.68 -6.95
C GLN A 150 -4.97 15.17 -7.21
N GLN A 151 -5.16 13.84 -7.10
CA GLN A 151 -6.46 13.22 -7.35
C GLN A 151 -6.60 11.92 -6.56
N VAL A 152 -7.80 11.67 -6.04
CA VAL A 152 -8.15 10.39 -5.40
C VAL A 152 -9.34 9.77 -6.14
N ARG A 153 -9.25 8.48 -6.51
CA ARG A 153 -10.35 7.74 -7.13
C ARG A 153 -10.57 6.41 -6.43
N TYR A 154 -11.82 6.07 -6.17
CA TYR A 154 -12.17 4.74 -5.67
C TYR A 154 -12.54 3.83 -6.84
N VAL A 155 -11.90 2.67 -6.92
CA VAL A 155 -12.10 1.69 -7.99
C VAL A 155 -12.66 0.42 -7.38
N THR A 156 -13.82 -0.01 -7.86
CA THR A 156 -14.54 -1.23 -7.41
C THR A 156 -14.51 -2.36 -8.44
N SER A 157 -13.86 -2.15 -9.59
CA SER A 157 -13.67 -3.19 -10.62
C SER A 157 -12.22 -3.65 -10.66
N ALA A 158 -11.99 -4.93 -10.38
CA ALA A 158 -10.65 -5.53 -10.46
C ALA A 158 -10.10 -5.49 -11.89
N THR A 159 -10.95 -5.69 -12.90
CA THR A 159 -10.58 -5.59 -14.32
C THR A 159 -10.10 -4.18 -14.65
N LYS A 160 -10.86 -3.15 -14.25
CA LYS A 160 -10.48 -1.75 -14.48
C LYS A 160 -9.20 -1.39 -13.72
N LEU A 161 -9.04 -1.88 -12.50
CA LEU A 161 -7.83 -1.66 -11.70
C LEU A 161 -6.57 -2.21 -12.39
N ALA A 162 -6.67 -3.34 -13.10
CA ALA A 162 -5.52 -3.91 -13.80
C ALA A 162 -4.99 -3.01 -14.93
N GLU A 163 -5.82 -2.14 -15.51
CA GLU A 163 -5.41 -1.18 -16.55
C GLU A 163 -4.41 -0.13 -16.01
N PHE A 164 -4.36 0.08 -14.68
CA PHE A 164 -3.42 1.01 -14.02
C PHE A 164 -2.03 0.44 -13.79
N ALA A 165 -1.78 -0.84 -14.14
CA ALA A 165 -0.47 -1.47 -13.99
C ALA A 165 0.71 -0.65 -14.59
N PRO A 166 0.56 0.07 -15.72
CA PRO A 166 1.63 0.91 -16.26
C PRO A 166 1.94 2.19 -15.47
N LEU A 167 1.30 2.43 -14.33
CA LEU A 167 1.50 3.61 -13.48
C LEU A 167 2.09 3.27 -12.10
N HIS A 168 2.40 1.99 -11.83
CA HIS A 168 2.98 1.54 -10.57
C HIS A 168 3.85 0.28 -10.73
N ILE A 169 4.72 0.00 -9.75
CA ILE A 169 5.63 -1.15 -9.80
C ILE A 169 5.12 -2.41 -9.09
N LEU A 170 3.87 -2.44 -8.63
CA LEU A 170 3.28 -3.60 -7.94
C LEU A 170 2.95 -4.75 -8.90
N SER A 171 3.09 -6.00 -8.45
CA SER A 171 2.65 -7.18 -9.21
C SER A 171 1.11 -7.27 -9.28
N PRO A 172 0.54 -7.96 -10.28
CA PRO A 172 -0.91 -8.19 -10.35
C PRO A 172 -1.48 -8.85 -9.10
N ASP A 173 -0.72 -9.75 -8.46
CA ASP A 173 -1.11 -10.42 -7.23
C ASP A 173 -1.17 -9.45 -6.04
N THR A 174 -0.20 -8.54 -5.91
CA THR A 174 -0.22 -7.48 -4.90
C THR A 174 -1.41 -6.55 -5.09
N VAL A 175 -1.69 -6.15 -6.34
CA VAL A 175 -2.84 -5.31 -6.69
C VAL A 175 -4.14 -6.00 -6.30
N ARG A 176 -4.31 -7.28 -6.66
CA ARG A 176 -5.47 -8.10 -6.31
C ARG A 176 -5.63 -8.25 -4.80
N MET A 177 -4.55 -8.53 -4.08
CA MET A 177 -4.55 -8.63 -2.62
C MET A 177 -5.00 -7.31 -1.98
N ARG A 178 -4.45 -6.16 -2.42
CA ARG A 178 -4.84 -4.84 -1.92
C ARG A 178 -6.32 -4.57 -2.21
N PHE A 179 -6.81 -4.94 -3.39
CA PHE A 179 -8.21 -4.77 -3.79
C PHE A 179 -9.19 -5.58 -2.91
N HIS A 180 -8.85 -6.83 -2.59
CA HIS A 180 -9.71 -7.71 -1.77
C HIS A 180 -9.49 -7.59 -0.25
N TYR A 181 -8.62 -6.70 0.21
CA TYR A 181 -8.37 -6.55 1.64
C TYR A 181 -9.61 -5.99 2.37
N ARG A 182 -10.15 -6.78 3.31
CA ARG A 182 -11.43 -6.61 4.02
C ARG A 182 -12.64 -6.74 3.10
N ASP A 183 -12.82 -5.79 2.20
CA ASP A 183 -13.93 -5.73 1.23
C ASP A 183 -13.37 -5.43 -0.17
N PRO A 184 -14.05 -5.74 -1.29
CA PRO A 184 -13.57 -5.37 -2.62
C PRO A 184 -13.52 -3.85 -2.86
N GLY A 185 -12.44 -3.38 -3.49
CA GLY A 185 -12.25 -2.00 -3.95
C GLY A 185 -10.90 -1.41 -3.56
N VAL A 186 -10.43 -0.33 -4.16
CA VAL A 186 -9.17 0.31 -3.72
C VAL A 186 -9.18 1.78 -4.11
N TYR A 187 -8.50 2.60 -3.31
CA TYR A 187 -8.27 3.99 -3.64
C TYR A 187 -6.97 4.14 -4.44
N LEU A 188 -7.07 4.92 -5.50
CA LEU A 188 -5.98 5.35 -6.35
C LEU A 188 -5.66 6.79 -6.03
N PHE A 189 -4.45 7.05 -5.55
CA PHE A 189 -3.95 8.38 -5.25
C PHE A 189 -2.95 8.75 -6.33
N LEU A 190 -3.33 9.67 -7.21
CA LEU A 190 -2.39 10.32 -8.11
C LEU A 190 -1.67 11.42 -7.34
N ILE A 191 -0.34 11.36 -7.31
CA ILE A 191 0.49 12.22 -6.46
C ILE A 191 1.60 12.92 -7.26
N ARG A 192 1.81 14.20 -6.97
CA ARG A 192 3.00 14.95 -7.37
C ARG A 192 4.08 14.75 -6.32
N VAL A 193 5.28 14.36 -6.74
CA VAL A 193 6.37 14.03 -5.81
C VAL A 193 7.45 15.11 -5.86
N TYR A 194 7.90 15.52 -4.67
CA TYR A 194 8.99 16.45 -4.47
C TYR A 194 10.08 15.79 -3.63
N ALA A 195 11.34 16.12 -3.92
CA ALA A 195 12.50 15.69 -3.17
C ALA A 195 13.11 16.87 -2.40
N ALA A 196 13.37 16.65 -1.11
CA ALA A 196 14.20 17.54 -0.31
C ALA A 196 15.67 17.38 -0.71
N PRO A 197 16.46 18.47 -0.66
CA PRO A 197 17.87 18.43 -1.06
C PRO A 197 18.72 17.51 -0.16
N ARG A 198 18.26 17.23 1.06
CA ARG A 198 18.92 16.30 1.99
C ARG A 198 17.89 15.52 2.80
N PRO A 199 18.10 14.20 3.02
CA PRO A 199 17.27 13.43 3.92
C PRO A 199 17.46 13.83 5.36
N LYS A 200 16.33 14.01 6.05
CA LYS A 200 16.31 14.10 7.50
C LYS A 200 16.28 12.68 8.06
N LEU A 201 17.24 12.38 8.94
CA LEU A 201 17.39 11.04 9.51
C LEU A 201 16.60 10.93 10.80
N TYR A 202 15.79 9.88 10.89
CA TYR A 202 15.03 9.52 12.09
C TYR A 202 15.51 8.18 12.62
N VAL A 203 15.34 7.99 13.92
CA VAL A 203 15.45 6.67 14.55
C VAL A 203 14.04 6.13 14.72
N GLU A 204 13.78 4.93 14.21
CA GLU A 204 12.49 4.27 14.39
C GLU A 204 12.26 3.97 15.88
N THR A 205 11.16 4.48 16.40
CA THR A 205 10.70 4.21 17.77
C THR A 205 9.70 3.04 17.76
N PRO A 206 9.42 2.40 18.91
CA PRO A 206 8.41 1.33 19.00
C PRO A 206 7.02 1.77 18.52
N GLU A 207 6.66 3.04 18.73
CA GLU A 207 5.39 3.62 18.28
C GLU A 207 5.33 3.71 16.77
N ILE A 208 6.48 4.00 16.13
CA ILE A 208 6.62 4.02 14.68
C ILE A 208 6.70 2.59 14.14
N ALA A 209 7.41 1.63 14.73
CA ALA A 209 7.66 0.31 14.14
C ALA A 209 6.40 -0.54 13.82
N GLY A 210 5.25 -0.27 14.46
CA GLY A 210 4.03 -1.09 14.35
C GLY A 210 3.29 -1.02 13.01
N CYS A 211 2.16 -1.74 12.89
CA CYS A 211 1.37 -1.85 11.64
C CYS A 211 0.58 -0.58 11.25
N LYS A 212 0.76 0.55 11.96
CA LYS A 212 0.16 1.83 11.58
C LYS A 212 0.83 2.34 10.30
N SER A 213 0.02 2.65 9.29
CA SER A 213 0.51 3.21 8.03
C SER A 213 0.82 4.69 8.10
N TRP A 214 0.11 5.44 8.95
CA TRP A 214 0.35 6.87 9.16
C TRP A 214 1.10 7.08 10.45
N ILE A 215 2.07 7.98 10.39
CA ILE A 215 2.85 8.43 11.52
C ILE A 215 2.93 9.94 11.51
N GLU A 216 3.06 10.50 12.72
CA GLU A 216 3.38 11.90 12.90
C GLU A 216 4.87 12.03 13.18
N LEU A 217 5.54 12.87 12.41
CA LEU A 217 6.95 13.22 12.57
C LEU A 217 7.00 14.38 13.57
N PRO A 218 7.62 14.21 14.76
CA PRO A 218 7.65 15.25 15.79
C PRO A 218 8.47 16.48 15.36
N ASP A 219 9.39 16.29 14.43
CA ASP A 219 10.25 17.33 13.86
C ASP A 219 10.39 17.04 12.36
N PRO A 220 9.38 17.34 11.51
CA PRO A 220 9.38 16.93 10.11
C PRO A 220 10.51 17.59 9.29
N PRO A 221 10.83 17.07 8.09
CA PRO A 221 11.76 17.77 7.20
C PRO A 221 11.18 19.11 6.75
N SER A 222 12.06 20.05 6.41
CA SER A 222 11.66 21.35 5.86
C SER A 222 11.01 21.17 4.49
N THR A 223 9.95 21.93 4.22
CA THR A 223 9.36 22.06 2.88
C THR A 223 10.05 23.13 2.03
N ALA A 224 11.06 23.83 2.57
CA ALA A 224 11.89 24.75 1.81
C ALA A 224 12.75 24.00 0.77
N ASP A 225 12.94 24.63 -0.39
CA ASP A 225 13.83 24.18 -1.46
C ASP A 225 13.50 22.80 -2.07
N LEU A 226 12.30 22.29 -1.81
CA LEU A 226 11.79 21.09 -2.45
C LEU A 226 11.84 21.21 -3.97
N GLN A 227 12.38 20.18 -4.63
CA GLN A 227 12.43 20.11 -6.08
C GLN A 227 11.42 19.08 -6.58
N PRO A 228 10.62 19.38 -7.61
CA PRO A 228 9.80 18.36 -8.23
C PRO A 228 10.69 17.25 -8.80
N VAL A 229 10.29 16.00 -8.61
CA VAL A 229 11.08 14.84 -9.05
C VAL A 229 11.12 14.72 -10.58
N VAL A 230 10.03 15.06 -11.24
CA VAL A 230 9.91 15.10 -12.71
C VAL A 230 9.46 16.49 -13.15
N SER A 231 9.62 16.86 -14.43
CA SER A 231 9.14 18.16 -14.91
C SER A 231 7.61 18.29 -14.80
N ASP A 232 7.09 19.51 -14.96
CA ASP A 232 5.64 19.73 -14.97
C ASP A 232 5.00 19.08 -16.22
N GLU A 233 5.71 19.05 -17.35
CA GLU A 233 5.28 18.38 -18.57
C GLU A 233 5.23 16.86 -18.41
N GLU A 234 6.26 16.26 -17.81
CA GLU A 234 6.29 14.82 -17.52
C GLU A 234 5.15 14.42 -16.57
N PHE A 235 4.88 15.25 -15.57
CA PHE A 235 3.76 15.02 -14.66
C PHE A 235 2.40 15.21 -15.34
N ALA A 236 2.24 16.22 -16.19
CA ALA A 236 1.02 16.42 -16.96
C ALA A 236 0.69 15.20 -17.84
N ALA A 237 1.71 14.59 -18.48
CA ALA A 237 1.53 13.35 -19.22
C ALA A 237 1.06 12.18 -18.34
N ALA A 238 1.55 12.08 -17.09
CA ALA A 238 1.05 11.11 -16.12
C ALA A 238 -0.41 11.39 -15.72
N GLN A 239 -0.80 12.65 -15.56
CA GLN A 239 -2.18 13.06 -15.29
C GLN A 239 -3.12 12.69 -16.46
N GLU A 240 -2.72 12.98 -17.69
CA GLU A 240 -3.49 12.63 -18.89
C GLU A 240 -3.67 11.11 -19.01
N LYS A 241 -2.61 10.33 -18.82
CA LYS A 241 -2.68 8.86 -18.82
C LYS A 241 -3.60 8.36 -17.72
N PHE A 242 -3.53 8.92 -16.51
CA PHE A 242 -4.43 8.56 -15.42
C PHE A 242 -5.90 8.88 -15.76
N ALA A 243 -6.17 10.06 -16.33
CA ALA A 243 -7.51 10.45 -16.75
C ALA A 243 -8.06 9.54 -17.87
N ALA A 244 -7.23 9.20 -18.85
CA ALA A 244 -7.60 8.31 -19.94
C ALA A 244 -7.96 6.89 -19.45
N LEU A 245 -7.24 6.39 -18.44
CA LEU A 245 -7.54 5.09 -17.81
C LEU A 245 -8.80 5.10 -16.94
N LEU A 246 -9.33 6.26 -16.58
CA LEU A 246 -10.58 6.39 -15.82
C LEU A 246 -11.81 6.53 -16.71
N ALA A 247 -11.63 6.98 -17.96
CA ALA A 247 -12.68 7.02 -18.97
C ALA A 247 -13.16 5.60 -19.34
#